data_AF-A0A5N9GNY1-F1
#
_entry.id   AF-A0A5N9GNY1-F1
#
_cell.length_a   1.000
_cell.length_b   1.000
_cell.length_c   1.000
_cell.angle_alpha   90.00
_cell.angle_beta   90.00
_cell.angle_gamma   90.00
#
_symmetry.space_group_name_H-M   'P 1'
#
loop_
_entity.id
_entity.type
_entity.pdbx_description
1 polymer ?
#
loop_
_entity_poly.entity_id
_entity_poly.type
_entity_poly.pdbx_seq_one_letter_code
_entity_poly.pdbx_strand_id
1 'polypeptide(L)'
;MPQSGQEMLEESIGSCKQIADGLGTQNAAWETSIVEIIEKFEEVSDTFFFKTMPSVPVTRTAMREAASLLDLKNEGDWKGFEASLDSMISTAQDVIEKAGMKGTTLT
;
A
#
# COMPACT_ATOMS: atom_id res chain seq x y z
N MET A 1 -21.60 -6.57 5.82
CA MET A 1 -20.63 -6.59 6.94
C MET A 1 -19.55 -5.57 6.61
N PRO A 2 -18.99 -4.85 7.59
CA PRO A 2 -17.83 -3.99 7.32
C PRO A 2 -16.65 -4.86 6.84
N GLN A 3 -15.91 -4.41 5.82
CA GLN A 3 -14.70 -5.10 5.36
C GLN A 3 -13.70 -5.27 6.50
N SER A 4 -13.06 -6.43 6.53
CA SER A 4 -12.03 -6.78 7.50
C SER A 4 -10.70 -6.09 7.19
N GLY A 5 -9.82 -6.04 8.19
CA GLY A 5 -8.45 -5.55 8.05
C GLY A 5 -7.69 -6.23 6.91
N GLN A 6 -7.91 -7.55 6.76
CA GLN A 6 -7.31 -8.38 5.71
C GLN A 6 -7.88 -8.06 4.32
N GLU A 7 -9.21 -8.00 4.17
CA GLU A 7 -9.82 -7.65 2.87
C GLU A 7 -9.37 -6.27 2.37
N MET A 8 -9.26 -5.27 3.27
CA MET A 8 -8.76 -3.94 2.91
C MET A 8 -7.28 -3.96 2.50
N LEU A 9 -6.47 -4.84 3.11
CA LEU A 9 -5.07 -5.00 2.75
C LEU A 9 -4.92 -5.69 1.38
N GLU A 10 -5.71 -6.73 1.12
CA GLU A 10 -5.77 -7.40 -0.19
C GLU A 10 -6.21 -6.45 -1.31
N GLU A 11 -7.19 -5.58 -1.04
CA GLU A 11 -7.61 -4.52 -1.96
C GLU A 11 -6.48 -3.52 -2.22
N SER A 12 -5.76 -3.10 -1.17
CA SER A 12 -4.59 -2.21 -1.29
C SER A 12 -3.50 -2.83 -2.16
N ILE A 13 -3.20 -4.12 -1.98
CA ILE A 13 -2.24 -4.88 -2.80
C ILE A 13 -2.68 -4.88 -4.26
N GLY A 14 -3.97 -5.11 -4.53
CA GLY A 14 -4.54 -5.07 -5.87
C GLY A 14 -4.33 -3.73 -6.56
N SER A 15 -4.65 -2.63 -5.89
CA SER A 15 -4.42 -1.27 -6.41
C SER A 15 -2.93 -0.98 -6.63
N CYS A 16 -2.05 -1.35 -5.69
CA CYS A 16 -0.61 -1.19 -5.86
C CYS A 16 -0.06 -1.97 -7.06
N LYS A 17 -0.54 -3.19 -7.32
CA LYS A 17 -0.16 -3.96 -8.52
C LYS A 17 -0.56 -3.25 -9.81
N GLN A 18 -1.76 -2.66 -9.85
CA GLN A 18 -2.21 -1.85 -10.98
C GLN A 18 -1.41 -0.55 -11.12
N ILE A 19 -0.97 0.04 -10.01
CA ILE A 19 -0.09 1.20 -10.02
C ILE A 19 1.27 0.84 -10.62
N ALA A 20 1.91 -0.23 -10.14
CA ALA A 20 3.22 -0.68 -10.60
C ALA A 20 3.24 -0.99 -12.10
N ASP A 21 2.14 -1.54 -12.65
CA ASP A 21 2.04 -1.86 -14.08
C ASP A 21 2.30 -0.64 -14.98
N GLY A 22 3.43 -0.64 -15.69
CA GLY A 22 3.86 0.44 -16.57
C GLY A 22 4.49 1.65 -15.86
N LEU A 23 4.53 1.70 -14.52
CA LEU A 23 5.10 2.83 -13.78
C LEU A 23 6.61 2.96 -14.01
N GLY A 24 7.32 1.85 -14.21
CA GLY A 24 8.76 1.84 -14.49
C GLY A 24 9.17 2.66 -15.71
N THR A 25 8.28 2.79 -16.70
CA THR A 25 8.53 3.63 -17.88
C THR A 25 8.52 5.12 -17.57
N GLN A 26 7.79 5.53 -16.52
CA GLN A 26 7.71 6.90 -16.06
C GLN A 26 8.77 7.19 -14.99
N ASN A 27 8.88 6.32 -13.98
CA ASN A 27 9.86 6.44 -12.90
C ASN A 27 10.12 5.08 -12.23
N ALA A 28 11.31 4.53 -12.46
CA ALA A 28 11.74 3.25 -11.88
C ALA A 28 11.86 3.29 -10.34
N ALA A 29 12.15 4.44 -9.74
CA ALA A 29 12.21 4.56 -8.29
C ALA A 29 10.82 4.43 -7.67
N TRP A 30 9.81 5.07 -8.26
CA TRP A 30 8.42 4.94 -7.80
C TRP A 30 7.89 3.52 -7.95
N GLU A 31 8.21 2.86 -9.07
CA GLU A 31 7.87 1.44 -9.25
C GLU A 31 8.53 0.57 -8.17
N THR A 32 9.79 0.83 -7.85
CA THR A 32 10.52 0.09 -6.80
C THR A 32 9.83 0.24 -5.44
N SER A 33 9.48 1.46 -5.03
CA SER A 33 8.78 1.69 -3.75
C SER A 33 7.41 1.02 -3.71
N ILE A 34 6.63 1.07 -4.81
CA ILE A 34 5.33 0.40 -4.87
C ILE A 34 5.48 -1.13 -4.83
N VAL A 35 6.48 -1.70 -5.52
CA VAL A 35 6.78 -3.13 -5.46
C VAL A 35 7.19 -3.56 -4.06
N GLU A 36 8.02 -2.77 -3.37
CA GLU A 36 8.40 -3.04 -1.99
C GLU A 36 7.17 -3.05 -1.06
N ILE A 37 6.25 -2.09 -1.23
CA ILE A 37 4.97 -2.06 -0.49
C ILE A 37 4.14 -3.32 -0.76
N ILE A 38 4.03 -3.76 -2.02
CA ILE A 38 3.29 -4.97 -2.39
C ILE A 38 3.87 -6.18 -1.67
N GLU A 39 5.19 -6.39 -1.76
CA GLU A 39 5.86 -7.53 -1.12
C GLU A 39 5.65 -7.52 0.40
N LYS A 40 5.75 -6.35 1.03
CA LYS A 40 5.54 -6.22 2.48
C LYS A 40 4.10 -6.40 2.89
N PHE A 41 3.14 -5.92 2.10
CA PHE A 41 1.73 -6.15 2.36
C PHE A 41 1.36 -7.62 2.21
N GLU A 42 1.90 -8.31 1.21
CA GLU A 42 1.73 -9.76 1.07
C GLU A 42 2.32 -10.49 2.29
N GLU A 43 3.54 -10.14 2.72
CA GLU A 43 4.19 -10.69 3.91
C GLU A 43 3.34 -10.49 5.18
N VAL A 44 2.84 -9.26 5.42
CA VAL A 44 2.04 -8.99 6.63
C VAL A 44 0.63 -9.56 6.55
N SER A 45 0.03 -9.69 5.36
CA SER A 45 -1.32 -10.25 5.19
C SER A 45 -1.42 -11.68 5.71
N ASP A 46 -0.31 -12.41 5.64
CA ASP A 46 -0.22 -13.79 6.10
C ASP A 46 0.00 -13.95 7.61
N THR A 47 0.23 -12.84 8.32
CA THR A 47 0.47 -12.87 9.76
C THR A 47 -0.77 -13.22 10.56
N PHE A 48 -0.56 -13.82 11.74
CA PHE A 48 -1.64 -14.11 12.68
C PHE A 48 -2.41 -12.85 13.11
N PHE A 49 -1.74 -11.69 13.14
CA PHE A 49 -2.36 -10.41 13.47
C PHE A 49 -3.51 -10.08 12.52
N PHE A 50 -3.26 -10.11 11.21
CA PHE A 50 -4.30 -9.79 10.20
C PHE A 50 -5.37 -10.87 10.09
N LYS A 51 -5.02 -12.14 10.29
CA LYS A 51 -5.97 -13.27 10.27
C LYS A 51 -6.95 -13.27 11.45
N THR A 52 -6.61 -12.62 12.57
CA THR A 52 -7.41 -12.66 13.80
C THR A 52 -7.96 -11.31 14.25
N MET A 53 -7.43 -10.20 13.72
CA MET A 53 -7.89 -8.86 14.05
C MET A 53 -8.77 -8.30 12.93
N PRO A 54 -10.11 -8.31 13.09
CA PRO A 54 -11.03 -7.98 12.00
C PRO A 54 -10.99 -6.50 11.60
N SER A 55 -10.45 -5.59 12.41
CA SER A 55 -10.40 -4.17 12.07
C SER A 55 -9.05 -3.56 12.45
N VAL A 56 -8.26 -3.23 11.44
CA VAL A 56 -6.98 -2.53 11.57
C VAL A 56 -7.15 -1.16 10.90
N PRO A 57 -7.25 -0.05 11.65
CA PRO A 57 -7.58 1.26 11.07
C PRO A 57 -6.65 1.72 9.95
N VAL A 58 -5.35 1.41 10.08
CA VAL A 58 -4.33 1.81 9.11
C VAL A 58 -4.48 1.12 7.75
N THR A 59 -5.09 -0.07 7.67
CA THR A 59 -5.35 -0.71 6.36
C THR A 59 -6.48 -0.03 5.59
N ARG A 60 -7.41 0.63 6.29
CA ARG A 60 -8.41 1.49 5.63
C ARG A 60 -7.76 2.71 4.99
N THR A 61 -6.78 3.31 5.67
CA THR A 61 -6.02 4.44 5.13
C THR A 61 -5.22 3.99 3.92
N ALA A 62 -4.47 2.88 4.03
CA ALA A 62 -3.69 2.32 2.93
C ALA A 62 -4.55 2.06 1.69
N MET A 63 -5.74 1.47 1.88
CA MET A 63 -6.69 1.21 0.80
C MET A 63 -7.14 2.48 0.09
N ARG A 64 -7.44 3.54 0.85
CA ARG A 64 -7.87 4.84 0.28
C ARG A 64 -6.75 5.56 -0.46
N GLU A 65 -5.54 5.51 0.10
CA GLU A 65 -4.36 6.13 -0.51
C GLU A 65 -3.94 5.38 -1.78
N ALA A 66 -3.98 4.05 -1.77
CA ALA A 66 -3.72 3.24 -2.96
C ALA A 66 -4.75 3.51 -4.07
N ALA A 67 -6.04 3.64 -3.73
CA ALA A 67 -7.06 4.03 -4.70
C ALA A 67 -6.80 5.44 -5.27
N SER A 68 -6.46 6.40 -4.42
CA SER A 68 -6.17 7.78 -4.82
C SER A 68 -4.91 7.87 -5.71
N LEU A 69 -3.87 7.10 -5.40
CA LEU A 69 -2.66 7.00 -6.24
C LEU A 69 -2.95 6.39 -7.60
N LEU A 70 -3.81 5.38 -7.65
CA LEU A 70 -4.24 4.77 -8.91
C LEU A 70 -5.01 5.78 -9.77
N ASP A 71 -5.90 6.57 -9.18
CA ASP A 71 -6.61 7.64 -9.88
C ASP A 71 -5.62 8.68 -10.44
N LEU A 72 -4.66 9.15 -9.64
CA LEU A 72 -3.61 10.08 -10.09
C LEU A 72 -2.76 9.53 -11.24
N LYS A 73 -2.41 8.24 -11.18
CA LYS A 73 -1.72 7.55 -12.29
C LYS A 73 -2.57 7.54 -13.56
N ASN A 74 -3.87 7.22 -13.43
CA ASN A 74 -4.79 7.16 -14.56
C ASN A 74 -5.05 8.54 -15.19
N GLU A 75 -5.04 9.60 -14.38
CA GLU A 75 -5.13 10.99 -14.81
C GLU A 75 -3.82 11.53 -15.40
N GLY A 76 -2.70 10.84 -15.15
CA GLY A 76 -1.36 11.30 -15.54
C GLY A 76 -0.86 12.48 -14.71
N ASP A 77 -1.43 12.74 -13.53
CA ASP A 77 -0.95 13.76 -12.61
C ASP A 77 0.25 13.26 -11.81
N TRP A 78 1.42 13.33 -12.43
CA TRP A 78 2.67 12.88 -11.81
C TRP A 78 3.13 13.73 -10.62
N LYS A 79 2.69 15.00 -10.54
CA LYS A 79 3.03 15.87 -9.40
C LYS A 79 2.20 15.51 -8.18
N GLY A 80 0.90 15.28 -8.38
CA GLY A 80 0.03 14.74 -7.33
C GLY A 80 0.49 13.35 -6.92
N PHE A 81 0.86 12.51 -7.88
CA PHE A 81 1.35 11.16 -7.65
C PHE A 81 2.56 11.11 -6.72
N GLU A 82 3.59 11.93 -6.96
CA GLU A 82 4.79 11.98 -6.11
C GLU A 82 4.45 12.32 -4.64
N ALA A 83 3.63 13.35 -4.42
CA ALA A 83 3.23 13.75 -3.07
C ALA A 83 2.35 12.68 -2.37
N SER A 84 1.48 12.01 -3.13
CA SER A 84 0.65 10.92 -2.61
C SER A 84 1.46 9.65 -2.35
N LEU A 85 2.55 9.42 -3.08
CA LEU A 85 3.42 8.26 -2.89
C LEU A 85 4.13 8.31 -1.54
N ASP A 86 4.64 9.48 -1.14
CA ASP A 86 5.25 9.66 0.19
C ASP A 86 4.26 9.35 1.32
N SER A 87 3.00 9.76 1.15
CA SER A 87 1.93 9.46 2.12
C SER A 87 1.66 7.95 2.18
N MET A 88 1.57 7.30 1.01
CA MET A 88 1.36 5.85 0.92
C MET A 88 2.52 5.06 1.54
N ILE A 89 3.77 5.48 1.35
CA ILE A 89 4.94 4.87 1.99
C ILE A 89 4.83 4.99 3.52
N SER A 90 4.49 6.17 4.03
CA SER A 90 4.30 6.37 5.47
C SER A 90 3.17 5.50 6.04
N THR A 91 2.04 5.41 5.34
CA THR A 91 0.91 4.57 5.78
C THR A 91 1.26 3.07 5.68
N ALA A 92 2.00 2.66 4.65
CA ALA A 92 2.45 1.28 4.51
C ALA A 92 3.43 0.91 5.64
N GLN A 93 4.32 1.82 6.02
CA GLN A 93 5.19 1.67 7.18
C GLN A 93 4.38 1.45 8.47
N ASP A 94 3.34 2.24 8.69
CA ASP A 94 2.43 2.06 9.84
C ASP A 94 1.74 0.69 9.85
N VAL A 95 1.28 0.21 8.68
CA VAL A 95 0.67 -1.13 8.53
C VAL A 95 1.67 -2.22 8.95
N ILE A 96 2.92 -2.13 8.49
CA ILE A 96 3.98 -3.09 8.78
C ILE A 96 4.32 -3.10 10.28
N GLU A 97 4.43 -1.92 10.90
CA GLU A 97 4.69 -1.82 12.33
C GLU A 97 3.56 -2.38 13.19
N LYS A 98 2.30 -2.15 12.78
CA LYS A 98 1.13 -2.71 13.48
C LYS A 98 1.05 -4.23 13.34
N ALA A 99 1.52 -4.79 12.23
CA ALA A 99 1.64 -6.23 12.02
C ALA A 99 2.70 -6.90 12.90
N GLY A 100 3.52 -6.11 13.61
CA GLY A 100 4.56 -6.61 14.52
C GLY A 100 5.95 -6.69 13.88
N MET A 101 6.12 -6.23 12.64
CA MET A 101 7.41 -6.18 11.94
C MET A 101 8.18 -4.89 12.24
N LYS A 102 8.39 -4.61 13.52
CA LYS A 102 9.15 -3.42 13.95
C LYS A 102 10.60 -3.52 13.45
N GLY A 103 11.06 -2.52 12.71
CA GLY A 103 12.42 -2.42 12.16
C GLY A 103 12.54 -2.64 10.66
N THR A 104 11.47 -3.05 9.97
CA THR A 104 11.38 -2.96 8.51
C THR A 104 11.20 -1.49 8.12
N THR A 105 11.98 -0.98 7.17
CA THR A 105 11.89 0.40 6.66
C THR A 105 11.69 0.34 5.17
N LEU A 106 10.61 0.94 4.67
CA LEU A 106 10.36 1.11 3.24
C LEU A 106 11.22 2.23 2.65
N THR A 107 11.62 2.10 1.39
CA THR A 107 12.51 3.05 0.69
C THR A 107 11.89 3.79 -0.48
#